data_AF-A0A6A5ZFP0-F1
#
_entry.id   AF-A0A6A5ZFP0-F1
#
_cell.length_a   1.000
_cell.length_b   1.000
_cell.length_c   1.000
_cell.angle_alpha   90.00
_cell.angle_beta   90.00
_cell.angle_gamma   90.00
#
_symmetry.space_group_name_H-M   'P 1'
#
loop_
_entity.id
_entity.type
_entity.pdbx_description
1 polymer ?
#
loop_
_entity_poly.entity_id
_entity_poly.type
_entity_poly.pdbx_seq_one_letter_code
_entity_poly.pdbx_strand_id
1 'polypeptide(L)'
;MSRTVELGRAVLQSTGAQLQLWLTTLITISPEQATTNLNKLSHAALLELLSSGDVWVRRGNGMHLVLELTVLGEHLDQLNTERLARGIINAPAWQQLKLLPSLPLHDSEHVPDNTLRINVNHARLNLDDQSPGRHRILADVSYADVRPPDGIQTICLQSVHYSMDILKLRGTSSNNPPKRPKHAHLQRKPVNKDAQSDDEHDQLYDVENRPGMPTSRGSDVATSGSSPLRRNGRKLSLSLSFDDLAEKNFRSPDVLLDVGNLVDASIRLSMGYISTRNLKGLNVKVNAFTISLGQICPALWRPAYLQALSQRARLIPNISRSMNGIMNKTGVSTSMNNKFARLANVPRGLDRPADDDYCLRPASERGAVGAIQARLWTGMQRELQAQRIEQLQPFFASDSRIGVRLEASEKDPDLFEAEGAAEHNKETLGGAEYDDLFASFDPEATIASRPLALGRDGKLDDIQQSRRNGTVAATDNDTYYHLQETTRMWMS
;
A
#
# COMPACT_ATOMS: atom_id res chain seq x y z
N MET A 1 -22.07 12.11 5.44
CA MET A 1 -22.31 11.53 4.10
C MET A 1 -21.05 10.80 3.67
N SER A 2 -21.17 9.58 3.15
CA SER A 2 -20.06 8.86 2.54
C SER A 2 -19.88 9.27 1.08
N ARG A 3 -18.66 9.10 0.55
CA ARG A 3 -18.33 9.31 -0.86
C ARG A 3 -17.52 8.11 -1.36
N THR A 4 -17.87 7.63 -2.55
CA THR A 4 -17.12 6.55 -3.23
C THR A 4 -16.25 7.16 -4.33
N VAL A 5 -15.01 6.70 -4.44
CA VAL A 5 -14.04 7.17 -5.44
C VAL A 5 -13.28 5.97 -6.02
N GLU A 6 -13.03 5.98 -7.32
CA GLU A 6 -12.23 4.96 -8.00
C GLU A 6 -10.74 5.22 -7.73
N LEU A 7 -10.03 4.21 -7.26
CA LEU A 7 -8.59 4.32 -6.97
C LEU A 7 -7.73 4.04 -8.21
N GLY A 8 -8.19 3.14 -9.06
CA GLY A 8 -7.49 2.78 -10.28
C GLY A 8 -7.94 1.43 -10.85
N ARG A 9 -7.31 1.08 -11.96
CA ARG A 9 -7.57 -0.15 -12.71
C ARG A 9 -6.28 -0.88 -13.00
N ALA A 10 -6.37 -2.19 -13.17
CA ALA A 10 -5.24 -2.99 -13.62
C ALA A 10 -5.69 -4.18 -14.45
N VAL A 11 -4.74 -4.74 -15.20
CA VAL A 11 -4.92 -5.97 -15.94
C VAL A 11 -3.77 -6.90 -15.61
N LEU A 12 -4.10 -8.05 -15.02
CA LEU A 12 -3.17 -9.12 -14.66
C LEU A 12 -3.34 -10.29 -15.62
N GLN A 13 -2.26 -11.01 -15.92
CA GLN A 13 -2.30 -12.20 -16.76
C GLN A 13 -1.58 -13.35 -16.06
N SER A 14 -2.25 -14.50 -15.94
CA SER A 14 -1.63 -15.79 -15.62
C SER A 14 -1.17 -16.49 -16.90
N THR A 15 0.13 -16.75 -17.01
CA THR A 15 0.69 -17.42 -18.20
C THR A 15 0.45 -18.93 -18.20
N GLY A 16 0.37 -19.54 -17.02
CA GLY A 16 0.10 -20.98 -16.87
C GLY A 16 -1.34 -21.31 -17.25
N ALA A 17 -2.28 -20.57 -16.67
CA ALA A 17 -3.72 -20.77 -16.86
C ALA A 17 -4.28 -20.17 -18.15
N GLN A 18 -3.50 -19.29 -18.81
CA GLN A 18 -3.99 -18.42 -19.90
C GLN A 18 -5.23 -17.61 -19.46
N LEU A 19 -5.22 -17.10 -18.23
CA LEU A 19 -6.28 -16.26 -17.68
C LEU A 19 -5.84 -14.80 -17.60
N GLN A 20 -6.77 -13.88 -17.79
CA GLN A 20 -6.58 -12.44 -17.67
C GLN A 20 -7.58 -11.88 -16.68
N LEU A 21 -7.12 -11.22 -15.61
CA LEU A 21 -7.98 -10.53 -14.66
C LEU A 21 -7.98 -9.04 -14.98
N TRP A 22 -9.18 -8.48 -15.11
CA TRP A 22 -9.44 -7.04 -15.19
C TRP A 22 -9.91 -6.56 -13.83
N LEU A 23 -9.22 -5.59 -13.26
CA LEU A 23 -9.45 -5.08 -11.92
C LEU A 23 -9.90 -3.62 -11.98
N THR A 24 -10.95 -3.30 -11.24
CA THR A 24 -11.29 -1.93 -10.83
C THR A 24 -11.39 -1.88 -9.31
N THR A 25 -10.70 -0.94 -8.67
CA THR A 25 -10.77 -0.74 -7.22
C THR A 25 -11.47 0.56 -6.90
N LEU A 26 -12.48 0.51 -6.03
CA LEU A 26 -13.14 1.67 -5.48
C LEU A 26 -13.00 1.68 -3.96
N ILE A 27 -12.98 2.88 -3.37
CA ILE A 27 -13.01 3.05 -1.92
C ILE A 27 -14.19 3.92 -1.54
N THR A 28 -14.82 3.61 -0.41
CA THR A 28 -15.86 4.45 0.19
C THR A 28 -15.33 5.04 1.48
N ILE A 29 -15.38 6.36 1.59
CA ILE A 29 -14.89 7.11 2.73
C ILE A 29 -15.99 8.00 3.32
N SER A 30 -15.83 8.41 4.58
CA SER A 30 -16.72 9.40 5.19
C SER A 30 -15.92 10.34 6.11
N PRO A 31 -16.26 11.63 6.18
CA PRO A 31 -15.63 12.52 7.13
C PRO A 31 -16.13 12.18 8.55
N GLU A 32 -15.23 12.21 9.53
CA GLU A 32 -15.63 12.12 10.94
C GLU A 32 -16.07 13.47 11.49
N GLN A 33 -15.47 14.56 10.98
CA GLN A 33 -15.77 15.92 11.40
C GLN A 33 -16.71 16.60 10.40
N ALA A 34 -17.74 17.27 10.89
CA ALA A 34 -18.76 17.94 10.07
C ALA A 34 -18.20 19.07 9.17
N THR A 35 -17.01 19.58 9.49
CA THR A 35 -16.35 20.66 8.75
C THR A 35 -15.85 20.24 7.38
N THR A 36 -15.66 18.95 7.15
CA THR A 36 -15.01 18.43 5.93
C THR A 36 -16.06 18.10 4.88
N ASN A 37 -16.25 18.98 3.90
CA ASN A 37 -17.17 18.70 2.80
C ASN A 37 -16.46 17.95 1.67
N LEU A 38 -16.38 16.62 1.81
CA LEU A 38 -15.77 15.77 0.78
C LEU A 38 -16.45 15.91 -0.59
N ASN A 39 -17.72 16.31 -0.68
CA ASN A 39 -18.44 16.41 -1.95
C ASN A 39 -18.00 17.61 -2.81
N LYS A 40 -17.36 18.62 -2.21
CA LYS A 40 -16.86 19.80 -2.94
C LYS A 40 -15.54 19.54 -3.66
N LEU A 41 -14.78 18.53 -3.24
CA LEU A 41 -13.47 18.23 -3.82
C LEU A 41 -13.63 17.51 -5.16
N SER A 42 -12.80 17.87 -6.15
CA SER A 42 -12.67 17.05 -7.36
C SER A 42 -12.12 15.67 -7.01
N HIS A 43 -12.28 14.70 -7.91
CA HIS A 43 -11.72 13.35 -7.70
C HIS A 43 -10.21 13.44 -7.43
N ALA A 44 -9.45 14.11 -8.30
CA ALA A 44 -7.99 14.23 -8.17
C ALA A 44 -7.58 14.92 -6.85
N ALA A 45 -8.23 16.03 -6.50
CA ALA A 45 -7.95 16.75 -5.25
C ALA A 45 -8.27 15.92 -4.02
N LEU A 46 -9.32 15.07 -4.08
CA LEU A 46 -9.64 14.16 -2.98
C LEU A 46 -8.54 13.09 -2.81
N LEU A 47 -8.07 12.47 -3.89
CA LEU A 47 -7.01 11.48 -3.79
C LEU A 47 -5.67 12.10 -3.36
N GLU A 48 -5.35 13.30 -3.85
CA GLU A 48 -4.20 14.08 -3.40
C GLU A 48 -4.29 14.37 -1.89
N LEU A 49 -5.45 14.84 -1.42
CA LEU A 49 -5.69 15.06 0.01
C LEU A 49 -5.48 13.78 0.84
N LEU A 50 -6.05 12.65 0.42
CA LEU A 50 -5.91 11.37 1.12
C LEU A 50 -4.47 10.85 1.17
N SER A 51 -3.68 11.14 0.14
CA SER A 51 -2.27 10.69 0.04
C SER A 51 -1.25 11.68 0.61
N SER A 52 -1.67 12.91 0.92
CA SER A 52 -0.79 14.01 1.40
C SER A 52 -0.13 13.77 2.77
N GLY A 53 -0.71 12.90 3.59
CA GLY A 53 -0.34 12.73 5.00
C GLY A 53 -0.83 13.86 5.93
N ASP A 54 -1.60 14.83 5.40
CA ASP A 54 -2.19 15.93 6.18
C ASP A 54 -3.50 15.53 6.88
N VAL A 55 -4.15 14.50 6.37
CA VAL A 55 -5.35 13.90 6.95
C VAL A 55 -5.02 12.59 7.61
N TRP A 56 -5.68 12.31 8.73
CA TRP A 56 -5.66 10.99 9.34
C TRP A 56 -6.77 10.14 8.73
N VAL A 57 -6.39 9.17 7.89
CA VAL A 57 -7.35 8.18 7.38
C VAL A 57 -7.34 6.98 8.31
N ARG A 58 -8.42 6.82 9.08
CA ARG A 58 -8.60 5.70 10.00
C ARG A 58 -9.58 4.67 9.46
N ARG A 59 -9.63 3.52 10.11
CA ARG A 59 -10.67 2.52 9.90
C ARG A 59 -12.05 3.08 10.27
N GLY A 60 -13.02 2.92 9.37
CA GLY A 60 -14.43 3.16 9.64
C GLY A 60 -15.06 2.08 10.53
N ASN A 61 -16.25 2.38 11.04
CA ASN A 61 -17.03 1.40 11.79
C ASN A 61 -17.61 0.39 10.79
N GLY A 62 -17.34 -0.91 11.01
CA GLY A 62 -17.75 -1.94 10.06
C GLY A 62 -16.97 -1.92 8.75
N MET A 63 -15.69 -1.51 8.80
CA MET A 63 -14.83 -1.54 7.62
C MET A 63 -14.79 -2.95 7.02
N HIS A 64 -15.01 -3.04 5.70
CA HIS A 64 -15.08 -4.31 5.00
C HIS A 64 -14.53 -4.22 3.57
N LEU A 65 -14.18 -5.38 3.03
CA LEU A 65 -13.87 -5.59 1.63
C LEU A 65 -15.08 -6.19 0.95
N VAL A 66 -15.37 -5.71 -0.26
CA VAL A 66 -16.36 -6.31 -1.17
C VAL A 66 -15.61 -6.79 -2.39
N LEU A 67 -15.78 -8.05 -2.77
CA LEU A 67 -15.22 -8.64 -3.97
C LEU A 67 -16.39 -9.09 -4.85
N GLU A 68 -16.56 -8.40 -5.97
CA GLU A 68 -17.43 -8.79 -7.07
C GLU A 68 -16.56 -9.47 -8.11
N LEU A 69 -16.73 -10.79 -8.26
CA LEU A 69 -15.87 -11.61 -9.10
C LEU A 69 -16.70 -12.34 -10.16
N THR A 70 -16.42 -12.06 -11.42
CA THR A 70 -16.91 -12.82 -12.57
C THR A 70 -15.78 -13.59 -13.21
N VAL A 71 -16.08 -14.79 -13.67
CA VAL A 71 -15.15 -15.62 -14.41
C VAL A 71 -15.82 -16.12 -15.67
N LEU A 72 -15.26 -15.73 -16.82
CA LEU A 72 -15.81 -15.97 -18.16
C LEU A 72 -17.23 -15.39 -18.34
N GLY A 73 -17.54 -14.30 -17.62
CA GLY A 73 -18.85 -13.66 -17.65
C GLY A 73 -19.88 -14.26 -16.67
N GLU A 74 -19.53 -15.33 -15.95
CA GLU A 74 -20.40 -15.95 -14.94
C GLU A 74 -19.89 -15.65 -13.53
N HIS A 75 -20.79 -15.58 -12.55
CA HIS A 75 -20.38 -15.48 -11.15
C HIS A 75 -19.84 -16.82 -10.66
N LEU A 76 -18.89 -16.79 -9.72
CA LEU A 76 -18.46 -18.01 -9.04
C LEU A 76 -19.64 -18.65 -8.31
N ASP A 77 -19.73 -19.97 -8.39
CA ASP A 77 -20.68 -20.71 -7.56
C ASP A 77 -20.39 -20.50 -6.06
N GLN A 78 -21.40 -20.75 -5.23
CA GLN A 78 -21.30 -20.54 -3.79
C GLN A 78 -20.14 -21.33 -3.18
N LEU A 79 -19.93 -22.59 -3.61
CA LEU A 79 -18.87 -23.44 -3.08
C LEU A 79 -17.47 -22.87 -3.37
N ASN A 80 -17.19 -22.42 -4.60
CA ASN A 80 -15.89 -21.83 -4.90
C ASN A 80 -15.74 -20.45 -4.28
N THR A 81 -16.81 -19.68 -4.16
CA THR A 81 -16.81 -18.41 -3.42
C THR A 81 -16.44 -18.62 -1.95
N GLU A 82 -17.02 -19.61 -1.28
CA GLU A 82 -16.67 -19.98 0.11
C GLU A 82 -15.25 -20.50 0.26
N ARG A 83 -14.75 -21.27 -0.72
CA ARG A 83 -13.35 -21.73 -0.73
C ARG A 83 -12.38 -20.56 -0.90
N LEU A 84 -12.66 -19.66 -1.84
CA LEU A 84 -11.89 -18.43 -2.04
C LEU A 84 -11.90 -17.58 -0.77
N ALA A 85 -13.08 -17.39 -0.17
CA ALA A 85 -13.26 -16.65 1.07
C ALA A 85 -12.42 -17.20 2.23
N ARG A 86 -12.45 -18.53 2.44
CA ARG A 86 -11.63 -19.20 3.45
C ARG A 86 -10.14 -19.02 3.17
N GLY A 87 -9.72 -19.17 1.92
CA GLY A 87 -8.34 -18.94 1.50
C GLY A 87 -7.87 -17.51 1.77
N ILE A 88 -8.76 -16.52 1.55
CA ILE A 88 -8.48 -15.13 1.86
C ILE A 88 -8.39 -14.91 3.37
N ILE A 89 -9.38 -15.37 4.15
CA ILE A 89 -9.45 -15.13 5.60
C ILE A 89 -8.27 -15.76 6.35
N ASN A 90 -7.86 -16.97 5.95
CA ASN A 90 -6.78 -17.70 6.60
C ASN A 90 -5.38 -17.23 6.16
N ALA A 91 -5.29 -16.20 5.33
CA ALA A 91 -4.02 -15.78 4.76
C ALA A 91 -3.07 -15.15 5.80
N PRO A 92 -1.76 -15.43 5.72
CA PRO A 92 -0.77 -14.89 6.66
C PRO A 92 -0.61 -13.36 6.58
N ALA A 93 -1.00 -12.73 5.46
CA ALA A 93 -0.94 -11.28 5.27
C ALA A 93 -1.67 -10.50 6.38
N TRP A 94 -2.79 -11.02 6.89
CA TRP A 94 -3.57 -10.35 7.93
C TRP A 94 -2.81 -10.18 9.24
N GLN A 95 -1.99 -11.16 9.61
CA GLN A 95 -1.16 -11.10 10.82
C GLN A 95 -0.07 -10.04 10.69
N GLN A 96 0.49 -9.85 9.50
CA GLN A 96 1.49 -8.80 9.24
C GLN A 96 0.88 -7.40 9.30
N LEU A 97 -0.35 -7.25 8.80
CA LEU A 97 -1.12 -6.02 8.88
C LEU A 97 -1.74 -5.79 10.26
N LYS A 98 -1.68 -6.80 11.15
CA LYS A 98 -2.33 -6.79 12.47
C LYS A 98 -3.84 -6.54 12.36
N LEU A 99 -4.45 -7.21 11.38
CA LEU A 99 -5.88 -7.18 11.10
C LEU A 99 -6.50 -8.56 11.33
N LEU A 100 -7.79 -8.57 11.63
CA LEU A 100 -8.61 -9.75 11.83
C LEU A 100 -9.75 -9.74 10.80
N PRO A 101 -9.65 -10.54 9.73
CA PRO A 101 -10.74 -10.72 8.77
C PRO A 101 -11.82 -11.62 9.35
N SER A 102 -13.07 -11.41 8.94
CA SER A 102 -14.22 -12.24 9.35
C SER A 102 -15.30 -12.20 8.27
N LEU A 103 -16.09 -13.28 8.15
CA LEU A 103 -17.29 -13.28 7.32
C LEU A 103 -18.45 -12.60 8.06
N PRO A 104 -19.40 -11.97 7.33
CA PRO A 104 -20.65 -11.54 7.93
C PRO A 104 -21.39 -12.75 8.52
N LEU A 105 -22.02 -12.55 9.68
CA LEU A 105 -22.95 -13.53 10.24
C LEU A 105 -24.18 -13.59 9.33
N HIS A 106 -24.62 -14.79 8.97
CA HIS A 106 -25.65 -15.06 7.96
C HIS A 106 -27.00 -14.33 8.17
N ASP A 107 -27.25 -13.78 9.37
CA ASP A 107 -28.57 -13.27 9.74
C ASP A 107 -28.77 -11.76 9.54
N SER A 108 -27.75 -10.98 9.18
CA SER A 108 -27.82 -9.52 9.43
C SER A 108 -27.97 -8.58 8.22
N GLU A 109 -27.53 -8.94 7.01
CA GLU A 109 -27.64 -8.05 5.85
C GLU A 109 -27.78 -8.86 4.56
N HIS A 110 -28.74 -8.49 3.71
CA HIS A 110 -28.86 -9.02 2.34
C HIS A 110 -27.63 -8.62 1.52
N VAL A 111 -26.55 -9.38 1.68
CA VAL A 111 -25.42 -9.34 0.76
C VAL A 111 -25.91 -9.96 -0.55
N PRO A 112 -25.75 -9.28 -1.70
CA PRO A 112 -26.10 -9.86 -2.99
C PRO A 112 -25.39 -11.22 -3.14
N ASP A 113 -26.12 -12.24 -3.60
CA ASP A 113 -25.67 -13.64 -3.68
C ASP A 113 -24.34 -13.83 -4.43
N ASN A 114 -23.92 -12.83 -5.21
CA ASN A 114 -22.73 -12.85 -6.06
C ASN A 114 -21.56 -12.00 -5.54
N THR A 115 -21.62 -11.55 -4.29
CA THR A 115 -20.59 -10.69 -3.71
C THR A 115 -19.97 -11.30 -2.46
N LEU A 116 -18.65 -11.39 -2.44
CA LEU A 116 -17.91 -11.82 -1.27
C LEU A 116 -17.60 -10.62 -0.39
N ARG A 117 -18.19 -10.58 0.80
CA ARG A 117 -17.90 -9.56 1.82
C ARG A 117 -17.02 -10.10 2.92
N ILE A 118 -15.95 -9.37 3.24
CA ILE A 118 -15.01 -9.69 4.32
C ILE A 118 -14.93 -8.49 5.26
N ASN A 119 -15.42 -8.64 6.48
CA ASN A 119 -15.29 -7.63 7.53
C ASN A 119 -13.86 -7.61 8.06
N VAL A 120 -13.29 -6.42 8.24
CA VAL A 120 -11.89 -6.25 8.66
C VAL A 120 -11.84 -5.43 9.94
N ASN A 121 -11.30 -6.05 10.99
CA ASN A 121 -11.07 -5.43 12.29
C ASN A 121 -9.58 -5.37 12.60
N HIS A 122 -9.18 -4.60 13.62
CA HIS A 122 -7.82 -4.69 14.16
C HIS A 122 -7.70 -5.94 15.04
N ALA A 123 -6.58 -6.65 14.91
CA ALA A 123 -6.26 -7.75 15.80
C ALA A 123 -5.91 -7.17 17.18
N ARG A 124 -6.80 -7.31 18.16
CA ARG A 124 -6.44 -7.04 19.55
C ARG A 124 -5.57 -8.21 19.99
N LEU A 125 -4.26 -8.03 19.93
CA LEU A 125 -3.32 -9.02 20.45
C LEU A 125 -3.70 -9.28 21.91
N ASN A 126 -3.90 -10.54 22.28
CA ASN A 126 -4.02 -10.91 23.67
C ASN A 126 -2.75 -10.45 24.37
N LEU A 127 -2.92 -9.71 25.46
CA LEU A 127 -1.85 -9.03 26.21
C LEU A 127 -0.81 -10.01 26.80
N ASP A 128 -1.04 -11.31 26.66
CA ASP A 128 -0.21 -12.37 27.24
C ASP A 128 1.15 -12.54 26.54
N ASP A 129 1.31 -12.02 25.31
CA ASP A 129 2.58 -12.05 24.57
C ASP A 129 3.48 -10.83 24.87
N GLN A 130 3.20 -10.09 25.95
CA GLN A 130 4.06 -9.00 26.37
C GLN A 130 5.38 -9.54 26.92
N SER A 131 6.39 -9.54 26.06
CA SER A 131 7.79 -9.71 26.44
C SER A 131 8.08 -8.92 27.73
N PRO A 132 8.54 -9.57 28.81
CA PRO A 132 8.82 -8.90 30.07
C PRO A 132 9.90 -7.83 29.84
N GLY A 133 9.54 -6.55 30.04
CA GLY A 133 10.47 -5.43 29.83
C GLY A 133 9.87 -4.16 29.22
N ARG A 134 8.57 -4.11 28.91
CA ARG A 134 7.95 -2.87 28.44
C ARG A 134 7.67 -1.90 29.58
N HIS A 135 8.07 -0.63 29.42
CA HIS A 135 7.78 0.43 30.40
C HIS A 135 6.27 0.55 30.67
N ARG A 136 5.88 0.53 31.95
CA ARG A 136 4.47 0.59 32.42
C ARG A 136 3.65 1.76 31.87
N ILE A 137 4.30 2.89 31.57
CA ILE A 137 3.62 4.09 31.02
C ILE A 137 3.05 3.80 29.61
N LEU A 138 3.47 2.70 28.97
CA LEU A 138 3.24 2.38 27.58
C LEU A 138 2.53 1.02 27.35
N ALA A 139 2.19 0.28 28.41
CA ALA A 139 1.82 -1.12 28.27
C ALA A 139 0.37 -1.37 27.77
N ASP A 140 -0.56 -0.44 28.00
CA ASP A 140 -2.00 -0.79 27.99
C ASP A 140 -2.82 -0.21 26.83
N VAL A 141 -2.26 0.69 26.00
CA VAL A 141 -3.02 1.29 24.90
C VAL A 141 -2.77 0.53 23.61
N SER A 142 -3.81 -0.14 23.09
CA SER A 142 -3.75 -0.78 21.77
C SER A 142 -3.36 0.23 20.70
N TYR A 143 -2.50 -0.19 19.76
CA TYR A 143 -2.13 0.64 18.62
C TYR A 143 -3.35 0.97 17.72
N ALA A 144 -4.44 0.21 17.81
CA ALA A 144 -5.71 0.50 17.15
C ALA A 144 -6.44 1.73 17.73
N ASP A 145 -6.12 2.11 18.97
CA ASP A 145 -6.80 3.19 19.69
C ASP A 145 -6.04 4.53 19.58
N VAL A 146 -4.99 4.58 18.76
CA VAL A 146 -4.25 5.83 18.52
C VAL A 146 -5.19 6.85 17.87
N ARG A 147 -5.31 8.00 18.52
CA ARG A 147 -6.08 9.15 18.02
C ARG A 147 -5.12 10.28 17.66
N PRO A 148 -5.38 10.98 16.54
CA PRO A 148 -4.60 12.15 16.20
C PRO A 148 -4.91 13.29 17.19
N PRO A 149 -3.97 14.24 17.39
CA PRO A 149 -4.24 15.45 18.18
C PRO A 149 -5.37 16.30 17.60
N ASP A 150 -5.93 17.18 18.42
CA ASP A 150 -6.93 18.15 18.00
C ASP A 150 -6.44 19.01 16.83
N GLY A 151 -7.33 19.22 15.85
CA GLY A 151 -7.03 20.01 14.65
C GLY A 151 -6.49 19.20 13.47
N ILE A 152 -6.24 17.89 13.63
CA ILE A 152 -6.03 16.98 12.50
C ILE A 152 -7.39 16.54 11.95
N GLN A 153 -7.57 16.70 10.66
CA GLN A 153 -8.75 16.24 9.94
C GLN A 153 -8.75 14.71 9.91
N THR A 154 -9.87 14.10 10.28
CA THR A 154 -10.01 12.64 10.28
C THR A 154 -11.06 12.17 9.28
N ILE A 155 -10.66 11.21 8.46
CA ILE A 155 -11.50 10.56 7.45
C ILE A 155 -11.56 9.07 7.78
N CYS A 156 -12.73 8.48 7.70
CA CYS A 156 -12.93 7.06 7.90
C CYS A 156 -12.96 6.34 6.55
N LEU A 157 -12.15 5.30 6.38
CA LEU A 157 -12.27 4.33 5.29
C LEU A 157 -13.34 3.30 5.66
N GLN A 158 -14.47 3.32 4.96
CA GLN A 158 -15.63 2.47 5.25
C GLN A 158 -15.60 1.16 4.47
N SER A 159 -15.23 1.20 3.19
CA SER A 159 -15.12 -0.03 2.41
C SER A 159 -14.12 0.09 1.28
N VAL A 160 -13.62 -1.05 0.84
CA VAL A 160 -12.87 -1.20 -0.41
C VAL A 160 -13.62 -2.20 -1.27
N HIS A 161 -14.01 -1.79 -2.46
CA HIS A 161 -14.72 -2.60 -3.43
C HIS A 161 -13.79 -2.98 -4.58
N TYR A 162 -13.65 -4.28 -4.82
CA TYR A 162 -12.94 -4.85 -5.94
C TYR A 162 -13.94 -5.44 -6.93
N SER A 163 -14.01 -4.85 -8.12
CA SER A 163 -14.72 -5.44 -9.26
C SER A 163 -13.70 -6.13 -10.16
N MET A 164 -13.83 -7.44 -10.29
CA MET A 164 -12.87 -8.33 -10.93
C MET A 164 -13.55 -9.16 -12.02
N ASP A 165 -13.04 -9.08 -13.24
CA ASP A 165 -13.51 -9.91 -14.36
C ASP A 165 -12.36 -10.75 -14.92
N ILE A 166 -12.50 -12.07 -14.83
CA ILE A 166 -11.48 -13.04 -15.26
C ILE A 166 -11.89 -13.62 -16.61
N LEU A 167 -11.10 -13.34 -17.64
CA LEU A 167 -11.31 -13.79 -19.00
C LEU A 167 -10.27 -14.84 -19.40
N LYS A 168 -10.68 -15.82 -20.22
CA LYS A 168 -9.74 -16.74 -20.86
C LYS A 168 -9.06 -16.02 -22.02
N LEU A 169 -7.73 -15.96 -22.01
CA LEU A 169 -7.01 -15.58 -23.21
C LEU A 169 -7.28 -16.66 -24.26
N ARG A 170 -7.74 -16.23 -25.42
CA ARG A 170 -7.59 -17.07 -26.61
C ARG A 170 -6.09 -17.26 -26.76
N GLY A 171 -5.61 -18.47 -26.45
CA GLY A 171 -4.26 -18.87 -26.79
C GLY A 171 -4.10 -18.43 -28.23
N THR A 172 -3.20 -17.46 -28.45
CA THR A 172 -2.79 -17.14 -29.80
C THR A 172 -2.19 -18.44 -30.26
N SER A 173 -3.01 -19.27 -30.93
CA SER A 173 -2.54 -20.45 -31.64
C SER A 173 -1.32 -19.90 -32.33
N SER A 174 -0.17 -20.36 -31.86
CA SER A 174 1.10 -19.92 -32.38
C SER A 174 1.09 -20.48 -33.78
N ASN A 175 0.43 -19.76 -34.69
CA ASN A 175 0.51 -19.85 -36.12
C ASN A 175 1.91 -19.32 -36.42
N ASN A 176 2.92 -20.00 -35.89
CA ASN A 176 4.21 -20.06 -36.49
C ASN A 176 3.87 -20.49 -37.92
N PRO A 177 3.99 -19.59 -38.90
CA PRO A 177 3.75 -19.97 -40.28
C PRO A 177 4.60 -21.22 -40.49
N PRO A 178 4.00 -22.31 -41.03
CA PRO A 178 4.69 -23.59 -41.15
C PRO A 178 6.06 -23.30 -41.72
N LYS A 179 7.11 -23.60 -40.96
CA LYS A 179 8.49 -23.27 -41.30
C LYS A 179 8.69 -23.76 -42.73
N ARG A 180 8.67 -22.82 -43.68
CA ARG A 180 8.81 -23.13 -45.09
C ARG A 180 10.12 -23.91 -45.18
N PRO A 181 10.11 -25.17 -45.66
CA PRO A 181 11.33 -25.95 -45.72
C PRO A 181 12.35 -25.13 -46.49
N LYS A 182 13.49 -24.84 -45.84
CA LYS A 182 14.61 -24.15 -46.47
C LYS A 182 14.99 -24.98 -47.68
N HIS A 183 14.60 -24.53 -48.87
CA HIS A 183 15.12 -25.05 -50.12
C HIS A 183 16.64 -24.94 -50.04
N ALA A 184 17.30 -26.09 -50.19
CA ALA A 184 18.75 -26.21 -50.25
C ALA A 184 19.29 -25.21 -51.26
N HIS A 185 20.03 -24.21 -50.75
CA HIS A 185 20.77 -23.28 -51.59
C HIS A 185 21.94 -24.07 -52.19
N LEU A 186 21.84 -24.31 -53.49
CA LEU A 186 22.93 -24.75 -54.36
C LEU A 186 24.16 -23.87 -54.14
N GLN A 187 25.29 -24.55 -53.95
CA GLN A 187 26.64 -24.01 -53.88
C GLN A 187 26.87 -22.97 -54.99
N ARG A 188 27.22 -21.73 -54.60
CA ARG A 188 27.94 -20.80 -55.46
C ARG A 188 29.25 -20.41 -54.80
N LYS A 189 30.31 -20.63 -55.58
CA LYS A 189 31.74 -20.51 -55.28
C LYS A 189 32.17 -19.09 -54.87
N PRO A 190 33.34 -18.98 -54.19
CA PRO A 190 33.93 -17.72 -53.77
C PRO A 190 34.56 -16.99 -54.96
N VAL A 191 34.38 -15.66 -55.00
CA VAL A 191 35.18 -14.79 -55.87
C VAL A 191 35.88 -13.79 -54.96
N ASN A 192 37.19 -13.98 -54.84
CA ASN A 192 38.15 -12.98 -54.41
C ASN A 192 38.01 -11.72 -55.28
N LYS A 193 37.94 -10.55 -54.65
CA LYS A 193 38.59 -9.34 -55.15
C LYS A 193 39.06 -8.50 -53.96
N ASP A 194 40.38 -8.50 -53.80
CA ASP A 194 41.14 -7.37 -53.26
C ASP A 194 40.84 -6.11 -54.09
N ALA A 195 40.64 -4.97 -53.42
CA ALA A 195 41.00 -3.62 -53.88
C ALA A 195 40.51 -2.58 -52.86
N GLN A 196 41.38 -2.24 -51.91
CA GLN A 196 41.88 -0.89 -51.65
C GLN A 196 41.10 0.30 -52.27
N SER A 197 40.56 1.18 -51.43
CA SER A 197 40.71 2.64 -51.56
C SER A 197 40.24 3.34 -50.29
N ASP A 198 41.16 4.09 -49.71
CA ASP A 198 40.90 5.23 -48.86
C ASP A 198 40.01 6.23 -49.60
N ASP A 199 39.06 6.85 -48.92
CA ASP A 199 38.81 8.28 -49.09
C ASP A 199 37.93 8.80 -47.94
N GLU A 200 38.53 9.72 -47.22
CA GLU A 200 37.92 10.66 -46.28
C GLU A 200 36.92 11.53 -47.03
N HIS A 201 35.80 11.91 -46.40
CA HIS A 201 35.31 13.29 -46.44
C HIS A 201 34.16 13.51 -45.45
N ASP A 202 34.37 14.57 -44.67
CA ASP A 202 33.41 15.33 -43.89
C ASP A 202 32.06 15.54 -44.58
N GLN A 203 30.97 15.47 -43.80
CA GLN A 203 29.94 16.51 -43.84
C GLN A 203 29.04 16.48 -42.61
N LEU A 204 29.20 17.56 -41.81
CA LEU A 204 28.28 18.07 -40.81
C LEU A 204 26.88 18.28 -41.39
N TYR A 205 25.86 17.85 -40.66
CA TYR A 205 24.56 18.54 -40.67
C TYR A 205 24.04 18.72 -39.24
N ASP A 206 24.08 19.98 -38.81
CA ASP A 206 23.30 20.52 -37.72
C ASP A 206 21.80 20.37 -38.01
N VAL A 207 21.07 19.73 -37.09
CA VAL A 207 19.60 19.79 -37.05
C VAL A 207 19.22 20.81 -35.99
N GLU A 208 19.04 22.03 -36.47
CA GLU A 208 18.56 23.18 -35.70
C GLU A 208 17.06 23.02 -35.42
N ASN A 209 16.72 22.68 -34.17
CA ASN A 209 15.36 22.70 -33.65
C ASN A 209 14.88 24.16 -33.47
N ARG A 210 13.98 24.62 -34.34
CA ARG A 210 13.24 25.87 -34.13
C ARG A 210 11.99 25.65 -33.27
N PRO A 211 11.70 26.54 -32.30
CA PRO A 211 10.49 26.51 -31.50
C PRO A 211 9.29 27.14 -32.24
N GLY A 212 8.17 26.42 -32.25
CA GLY A 212 6.88 26.90 -32.77
C GLY A 212 6.14 27.78 -31.78
N MET A 213 5.78 28.99 -32.21
CA MET A 213 4.78 29.86 -31.58
C MET A 213 3.41 29.68 -32.23
N PRO A 214 2.31 29.98 -31.52
CA PRO A 214 0.95 29.62 -31.93
C PRO A 214 0.32 30.68 -32.83
N THR A 215 -0.42 30.24 -33.84
CA THR A 215 -1.38 31.11 -34.55
C THR A 215 -2.80 30.72 -34.14
N SER A 216 -3.44 31.65 -33.44
CA SER A 216 -4.90 31.71 -33.30
C SER A 216 -5.51 32.07 -34.64
N ARG A 217 -6.51 31.31 -35.10
CA ARG A 217 -7.53 31.84 -36.02
C ARG A 217 -8.80 31.01 -35.94
N GLY A 218 -9.84 31.63 -35.39
CA GLY A 218 -11.20 31.18 -35.57
C GLY A 218 -11.66 31.45 -37.00
N SER A 219 -12.54 30.57 -37.49
CA SER A 219 -13.55 30.89 -38.49
C SER A 219 -14.58 29.79 -38.49
N ASP A 220 -15.81 30.18 -38.14
CA ASP A 220 -17.03 29.48 -38.52
C ASP A 220 -17.08 29.27 -40.05
N VAL A 221 -17.71 28.19 -40.51
CA VAL A 221 -18.61 28.14 -41.68
C VAL A 221 -19.14 26.70 -41.81
N ALA A 222 -20.47 26.59 -41.81
CA ALA A 222 -21.21 25.38 -42.13
C ALA A 222 -21.07 25.03 -43.62
N THR A 223 -20.89 23.76 -43.97
CA THR A 223 -21.44 23.24 -45.24
C THR A 223 -21.68 21.73 -45.16
N SER A 224 -22.96 21.39 -45.33
CA SER A 224 -23.51 20.09 -45.68
C SER A 224 -22.87 19.48 -46.93
N GLY A 225 -22.54 18.20 -46.89
CA GLY A 225 -21.98 17.46 -48.02
C GLY A 225 -22.05 15.95 -47.81
N SER A 226 -23.23 15.38 -48.04
CA SER A 226 -23.48 13.95 -48.13
C SER A 226 -22.76 13.33 -49.33
N SER A 227 -22.03 12.23 -49.11
CA SER A 227 -21.72 11.25 -50.16
C SER A 227 -21.53 9.84 -49.59
N PRO A 228 -22.15 8.80 -50.21
CA PRO A 228 -22.15 7.44 -49.72
C PRO A 228 -21.05 6.60 -50.38
N LEU A 229 -20.18 5.96 -49.60
CA LEU A 229 -19.22 4.97 -50.12
C LEU A 229 -19.26 3.66 -49.34
N ARG A 230 -19.94 2.69 -49.98
CA ARG A 230 -19.66 1.25 -50.05
C ARG A 230 -19.04 0.59 -48.81
N ARG A 231 -19.92 0.09 -47.93
CA ARG A 231 -19.64 -1.04 -47.02
C ARG A 231 -19.58 -2.34 -47.83
N ASN A 232 -18.37 -2.88 -48.04
CA ASN A 232 -18.20 -4.28 -48.39
C ASN A 232 -18.48 -5.15 -47.16
N GLY A 233 -19.74 -5.59 -47.04
CA GLY A 233 -20.19 -6.54 -46.03
C GLY A 233 -19.71 -7.95 -46.35
N ARG A 234 -18.56 -8.35 -45.81
CA ARG A 234 -18.30 -9.77 -45.51
C ARG A 234 -18.73 -10.02 -44.07
N LYS A 235 -20.02 -10.33 -43.88
CA LYS A 235 -20.56 -10.86 -42.63
C LYS A 235 -20.04 -12.29 -42.46
N LEU A 236 -18.84 -12.44 -41.91
CA LEU A 236 -18.44 -13.66 -41.21
C LEU A 236 -19.04 -13.57 -39.81
N SER A 237 -20.33 -13.89 -39.69
CA SER A 237 -20.96 -14.14 -38.38
C SER A 237 -20.48 -15.50 -37.87
N LEU A 238 -19.28 -15.52 -37.32
CA LEU A 238 -18.83 -16.58 -36.43
C LEU A 238 -19.51 -16.38 -35.08
N SER A 239 -20.79 -16.76 -35.00
CA SER A 239 -21.45 -17.06 -33.73
C SER A 239 -20.87 -18.37 -33.21
N LEU A 240 -19.63 -18.31 -32.71
CA LEU A 240 -19.07 -19.41 -31.95
C LEU A 240 -19.82 -19.43 -30.61
N SER A 241 -20.64 -20.47 -30.41
CA SER A 241 -21.35 -20.69 -29.15
C SER A 241 -20.30 -20.82 -28.05
N PHE A 242 -20.20 -19.78 -27.22
CA PHE A 242 -19.27 -19.71 -26.10
C PHE A 242 -19.67 -20.69 -24.97
N ASP A 243 -20.95 -21.10 -24.96
CA ASP A 243 -21.60 -21.83 -23.88
C ASP A 243 -21.02 -23.25 -23.66
N ASP A 244 -20.61 -23.95 -24.72
CA ASP A 244 -20.30 -25.40 -24.61
C ASP A 244 -18.90 -25.69 -24.02
N LEU A 245 -18.03 -24.68 -23.90
CA LEU A 245 -16.67 -24.81 -23.34
C LEU A 245 -16.52 -24.22 -21.93
N ALA A 246 -17.51 -23.47 -21.45
CA ALA A 246 -17.46 -22.81 -20.14
C ALA A 246 -17.77 -23.80 -19.00
N GLU A 247 -18.84 -24.60 -19.13
CA GLU A 247 -19.34 -25.41 -18.00
C GLU A 247 -18.41 -26.55 -17.54
N LYS A 248 -17.64 -27.16 -18.46
CA LYS A 248 -16.83 -28.34 -18.11
C LYS A 248 -15.44 -28.02 -17.55
N ASN A 249 -14.92 -26.82 -17.81
CA ASN A 249 -13.53 -26.50 -17.44
C ASN A 249 -13.40 -25.92 -16.02
N PHE A 250 -14.47 -25.35 -15.45
CA PHE A 250 -14.42 -24.72 -14.12
C PHE A 250 -14.41 -25.70 -12.94
N ARG A 251 -14.75 -26.97 -13.18
CA ARG A 251 -14.71 -28.00 -12.13
C ARG A 251 -13.30 -28.46 -11.78
N SER A 252 -12.29 -28.07 -12.54
CA SER A 252 -10.91 -28.42 -12.20
C SER A 252 -10.44 -27.60 -10.98
N PRO A 253 -9.95 -28.26 -9.92
CA PRO A 253 -9.41 -27.58 -8.74
C PRO A 253 -8.24 -26.63 -9.08
N ASP A 254 -7.54 -26.88 -10.19
CA ASP A 254 -6.42 -26.06 -10.65
C ASP A 254 -6.87 -24.65 -11.08
N VAL A 255 -8.07 -24.52 -11.66
CA VAL A 255 -8.57 -23.23 -12.13
C VAL A 255 -8.88 -22.30 -10.95
N LEU A 256 -9.45 -22.85 -9.87
CA LEU A 256 -9.72 -22.07 -8.65
C LEU A 256 -8.43 -21.57 -8.01
N LEU A 257 -7.36 -22.37 -8.05
CA LEU A 257 -6.05 -21.99 -7.57
C LEU A 257 -5.48 -20.80 -8.37
N ASP A 258 -5.58 -20.85 -9.70
CA ASP A 258 -5.14 -19.74 -10.56
C ASP A 258 -5.98 -18.47 -10.36
N VAL A 259 -7.30 -18.62 -10.17
CA VAL A 259 -8.20 -17.51 -9.80
C VAL A 259 -7.76 -16.92 -8.45
N GLY A 260 -7.52 -17.73 -7.43
CA GLY A 260 -7.05 -17.28 -6.12
C GLY A 260 -5.72 -16.53 -6.20
N ASN A 261 -4.77 -17.02 -7.01
CA ASN A 261 -3.49 -16.33 -7.25
C ASN A 261 -3.67 -14.97 -7.94
N LEU A 262 -4.58 -14.87 -8.91
CA LEU A 262 -4.92 -13.60 -9.58
C LEU A 262 -5.59 -12.62 -8.61
N VAL A 263 -6.53 -13.10 -7.79
CA VAL A 263 -7.21 -12.30 -6.75
C VAL A 263 -6.19 -11.79 -5.73
N ASP A 264 -5.33 -12.65 -5.19
CA ASP A 264 -4.25 -12.26 -4.28
C ASP A 264 -3.33 -11.19 -4.89
N ALA A 265 -2.84 -11.42 -6.11
CA ALA A 265 -2.00 -10.45 -6.80
C ALA A 265 -2.72 -9.10 -6.99
N SER A 266 -4.02 -9.12 -7.31
CA SER A 266 -4.83 -7.91 -7.49
C SER A 266 -5.00 -7.11 -6.20
N ILE A 267 -5.23 -7.80 -5.07
CA ILE A 267 -5.34 -7.18 -3.74
C ILE A 267 -3.99 -6.56 -3.37
N ARG A 268 -2.88 -7.31 -3.50
CA ARG A 268 -1.53 -6.78 -3.24
C ARG A 268 -1.16 -5.62 -4.17
N LEU A 269 -1.59 -5.64 -5.43
CA LEU A 269 -1.38 -4.53 -6.37
C LEU A 269 -2.05 -3.25 -5.86
N SER A 270 -3.32 -3.33 -5.48
CA SER A 270 -4.09 -2.19 -4.99
C SER A 270 -3.50 -1.58 -3.73
N MET A 271 -2.81 -2.38 -2.91
CA MET A 271 -2.11 -1.93 -1.71
C MET A 271 -0.72 -1.32 -1.99
N GLY A 272 -0.17 -1.50 -3.20
CA GLY A 272 1.15 -1.01 -3.59
C GLY A 272 2.29 -2.01 -3.34
N TYR A 273 1.98 -3.31 -3.18
CA TYR A 273 2.93 -4.37 -2.79
C TYR A 273 3.41 -5.26 -3.95
N ILE A 274 3.05 -4.97 -5.20
CA ILE A 274 3.58 -5.76 -6.32
C ILE A 274 5.05 -5.43 -6.55
N SER A 275 5.89 -6.34 -6.07
CA SER A 275 7.20 -6.59 -6.67
C SER A 275 7.01 -7.56 -7.82
N THR A 276 7.37 -7.15 -9.04
CA THR A 276 7.34 -8.02 -10.23
C THR A 276 8.14 -9.31 -10.04
N ARG A 277 9.05 -9.35 -9.06
CA ARG A 277 9.89 -10.53 -8.74
C ARG A 277 9.13 -11.63 -7.98
N ASN A 278 8.03 -11.31 -7.31
CA ASN A 278 7.34 -12.23 -6.40
C ASN A 278 6.12 -12.93 -7.02
N LEU A 279 5.82 -12.67 -8.28
CA LEU A 279 4.66 -13.20 -8.97
C LEU A 279 5.08 -14.27 -9.99
N LYS A 280 5.35 -15.49 -9.50
CA LYS A 280 5.69 -16.61 -10.39
C LYS A 280 4.53 -16.89 -11.34
N GLY A 281 4.73 -16.66 -12.64
CA GLY A 281 3.73 -16.94 -13.67
C GLY A 281 2.61 -15.90 -13.82
N LEU A 282 2.64 -14.78 -13.08
CA LEU A 282 1.71 -13.67 -13.29
C LEU A 282 2.44 -12.44 -13.83
N ASN A 283 1.84 -11.78 -14.82
CA ASN A 283 2.35 -10.57 -15.43
C ASN A 283 1.33 -9.44 -15.29
N VAL A 284 1.78 -8.25 -14.90
CA VAL A 284 0.97 -7.03 -14.94
C VAL A 284 1.04 -6.47 -16.36
N LYS A 285 -0.09 -6.48 -17.07
CA LYS A 285 -0.19 -5.96 -18.45
C LYS A 285 -0.48 -4.47 -18.47
N VAL A 286 -1.37 -4.03 -17.58
CA VAL A 286 -1.77 -2.63 -17.44
C VAL A 286 -1.85 -2.33 -15.96
N ASN A 287 -1.33 -1.18 -15.55
CA ASN A 287 -1.49 -0.64 -14.21
C ASN A 287 -1.80 0.85 -14.34
N ALA A 288 -3.02 1.23 -14.01
CA ALA A 288 -3.51 2.61 -14.02
C ALA A 288 -3.78 3.12 -12.59
N PHE A 289 -3.18 2.52 -11.56
CA PHE A 289 -3.22 3.05 -10.21
C PHE A 289 -2.33 4.28 -10.10
N THR A 290 -2.91 5.42 -9.74
CA THR A 290 -2.15 6.64 -9.42
C THR A 290 -1.69 6.64 -7.96
N ILE A 291 -2.53 6.11 -7.07
CA ILE A 291 -2.32 6.06 -5.63
C ILE A 291 -2.70 4.66 -5.14
N SER A 292 -1.98 4.15 -4.14
CA SER A 292 -2.26 2.85 -3.51
C SER A 292 -3.06 2.99 -2.21
N LEU A 293 -3.71 1.90 -1.79
CA LEU A 293 -4.38 1.84 -0.47
C LEU A 293 -3.38 2.07 0.67
N GLY A 294 -2.12 1.63 0.53
CA GLY A 294 -1.04 1.89 1.49
C GLY A 294 -0.66 3.36 1.63
N GLN A 295 -0.90 4.18 0.59
CA GLN A 295 -0.71 5.63 0.66
C GLN A 295 -1.93 6.33 1.28
N ILE A 296 -3.14 5.86 0.97
CA ILE A 296 -4.39 6.45 1.47
C ILE A 296 -4.62 6.14 2.96
N CYS A 297 -4.51 4.87 3.36
CA CYS A 297 -4.75 4.44 4.73
C CYS A 297 -3.60 3.56 5.21
N PRO A 298 -2.40 4.16 5.44
CA PRO A 298 -1.23 3.42 5.87
C PRO A 298 -1.44 2.67 7.19
N ALA A 299 -2.31 3.18 8.07
CA ALA A 299 -2.68 2.54 9.33
C ALA A 299 -3.28 1.14 9.17
N LEU A 300 -3.94 0.84 8.04
CA LEU A 300 -4.51 -0.46 7.74
C LEU A 300 -3.61 -1.29 6.84
N TRP A 301 -3.04 -0.66 5.82
CA TRP A 301 -2.46 -1.37 4.69
C TRP A 301 -0.94 -1.42 4.70
N ARG A 302 -0.28 -0.82 5.69
CA ARG A 302 1.17 -0.89 5.85
C ARG A 302 1.59 -1.68 7.09
N PRO A 303 2.34 -2.79 6.93
CA PRO A 303 2.94 -3.51 8.05
C PRO A 303 3.75 -2.56 8.93
N ALA A 304 3.66 -2.76 10.23
CA ALA A 304 4.35 -2.00 11.29
C ALA A 304 4.08 -0.48 11.34
N TYR A 305 3.40 0.15 10.37
CA TYR A 305 3.17 1.59 10.33
C TYR A 305 2.42 2.06 11.58
N LEU A 306 1.28 1.43 11.89
CA LEU A 306 0.44 1.84 13.02
C LEU A 306 1.16 1.59 14.36
N GLN A 307 1.97 0.54 14.46
CA GLN A 307 2.80 0.28 15.63
C GLN A 307 3.85 1.38 15.83
N ALA A 308 4.62 1.72 14.78
CA ALA A 308 5.63 2.78 14.83
C ALA A 308 5.00 4.15 15.15
N LEU A 309 3.86 4.45 14.51
CA LEU A 309 3.09 5.66 14.76
C LEU A 309 2.62 5.71 16.22
N SER A 310 2.08 4.61 16.75
CA SER A 310 1.59 4.55 18.14
C SER A 310 2.69 4.81 19.17
N GLN A 311 3.90 4.29 18.93
CA GLN A 311 5.05 4.48 19.81
C GLN A 311 5.47 5.96 19.84
N ARG A 312 5.59 6.58 18.67
CA ARG A 312 6.02 7.97 18.50
C ARG A 312 4.94 8.97 18.93
N ALA A 313 3.66 8.67 18.67
CA ALA A 313 2.52 9.52 19.01
C ALA A 313 2.45 9.85 20.51
N ARG A 314 2.87 8.91 21.37
CA ARG A 314 2.87 9.08 22.82
C ARG A 314 3.88 10.12 23.31
N LEU A 315 4.89 10.44 22.52
CA LEU A 315 5.89 11.46 22.86
C LEU A 315 5.42 12.86 22.48
N ILE A 316 4.45 13.00 21.58
CA ILE A 316 3.98 14.28 21.06
C ILE A 316 3.54 15.24 22.17
N PRO A 317 2.74 14.83 23.18
CA PRO A 317 2.34 15.74 24.26
C PRO A 317 3.51 16.23 25.10
N ASN A 318 4.56 15.42 25.28
CA ASN A 318 5.74 15.80 26.06
C ASN A 318 6.64 16.75 25.26
N ILE A 319 6.91 16.43 24.00
CA ILE A 319 7.71 17.27 23.10
C ILE A 319 7.03 18.63 22.93
N SER A 320 5.72 18.65 22.68
CA SER A 320 4.97 19.89 22.52
C SER A 320 4.97 20.77 23.79
N ARG A 321 4.79 20.18 24.99
CA ARG A 321 4.89 20.92 26.26
C ARG A 321 6.29 21.49 26.49
N SER A 322 7.33 20.71 26.18
CA SER A 322 8.72 21.16 26.29
C SER A 322 8.98 22.34 25.34
N MET A 323 8.55 22.24 24.08
CA MET A 323 8.67 23.31 23.09
C MET A 323 7.93 24.58 23.54
N ASN A 324 6.69 24.47 24.01
CA ASN A 324 5.91 25.60 24.53
C ASN A 324 6.58 26.25 25.75
N GLY A 325 7.14 25.44 26.66
CA GLY A 325 7.90 25.93 27.81
C GLY A 325 9.17 26.68 27.42
N ILE A 326 9.84 26.29 26.32
CA ILE A 326 10.98 27.04 25.77
C ILE A 326 10.50 28.37 25.17
N MET A 327 9.40 28.37 24.41
CA MET A 327 8.84 29.58 23.78
C MET A 327 8.48 30.66 24.80
N ASN A 328 8.00 30.26 25.98
CA ASN A 328 7.59 31.19 27.03
C ASN A 328 8.76 31.73 27.89
N LYS A 329 9.98 31.22 27.70
CA LYS A 329 11.16 31.69 28.46
C LYS A 329 11.80 32.89 27.78
N THR A 330 11.98 33.96 28.56
CA THR A 330 12.76 35.14 28.17
C THR A 330 14.22 34.75 27.96
N GLY A 331 14.76 34.93 26.75
CA GLY A 331 16.16 34.60 26.42
C GLY A 331 16.34 33.67 25.22
N VAL A 332 15.26 33.17 24.62
CA VAL A 332 15.32 32.47 23.34
C VAL A 332 15.67 33.45 22.22
N SER A 333 16.53 33.03 21.28
CA SER A 333 16.87 33.83 20.11
C SER A 333 15.64 34.18 19.29
N THR A 334 15.59 35.39 18.73
CA THR A 334 14.51 35.86 17.86
C THR A 334 14.26 34.92 16.70
N SER A 335 15.33 34.35 16.12
CA SER A 335 15.26 33.33 15.07
C SER A 335 14.48 32.09 15.49
N MET A 336 14.75 31.54 16.69
CA MET A 336 14.06 30.36 17.20
C MET A 336 12.59 30.68 17.55
N ASN A 337 12.31 31.85 18.13
CA ASN A 337 10.93 32.31 18.35
C ASN A 337 10.16 32.46 17.04
N ASN A 338 10.78 32.99 15.98
CA ASN A 338 10.16 33.08 14.66
C ASN A 338 9.84 31.70 14.08
N LYS A 339 10.73 30.71 14.26
CA LYS A 339 10.48 29.32 13.82
C LYS A 339 9.31 28.70 14.58
N PHE A 340 9.24 28.89 15.90
CA PHE A 340 8.11 28.39 16.70
C PHE A 340 6.80 29.10 16.38
N ALA A 341 6.82 30.42 16.21
CA ALA A 341 5.66 31.18 15.78
C ALA A 341 5.17 30.70 14.42
N ARG A 342 6.08 30.41 13.48
CA ARG A 342 5.73 29.79 12.19
C ARG A 342 5.06 28.44 12.40
N LEU A 343 5.62 27.55 13.23
CA LEU A 343 5.02 26.24 13.53
C LEU A 343 3.60 26.35 14.12
N ALA A 344 3.38 27.32 15.01
CA ALA A 344 2.08 27.55 15.63
C ALA A 344 1.05 28.21 14.68
N ASN A 345 1.51 29.04 13.74
CA ASN A 345 0.66 29.89 12.90
C ASN A 345 0.40 29.36 11.48
N VAL A 346 0.95 28.20 11.08
CA VAL A 346 0.71 27.72 9.71
C VAL A 346 -0.79 27.42 9.52
N PRO A 347 -1.44 28.02 8.50
CA PRO A 347 -2.85 27.82 8.21
C PRO A 347 -3.20 26.32 8.17
N ARG A 348 -4.30 25.96 8.83
CA ARG A 348 -4.88 24.62 8.72
C ARG A 348 -5.53 24.54 7.34
N GLY A 349 -5.09 23.60 6.52
CA GLY A 349 -5.47 23.53 5.11
C GLY A 349 -6.96 23.30 4.89
N LEU A 350 -7.41 23.89 3.78
CA LEU A 350 -8.63 23.64 2.98
C LEU A 350 -9.95 24.35 3.29
N ASP A 351 -10.33 24.68 4.51
CA ASP A 351 -11.67 25.25 4.73
C ASP A 351 -11.72 26.25 5.89
N ARG A 352 -11.11 27.42 5.72
CA ARG A 352 -11.68 28.60 6.37
C ARG A 352 -11.98 29.64 5.29
N PRO A 353 -13.22 29.71 4.77
CA PRO A 353 -13.61 30.82 3.92
C PRO A 353 -13.30 32.12 4.66
N ALA A 354 -12.69 33.05 3.95
CA ALA A 354 -12.15 34.30 4.48
C ALA A 354 -13.24 35.31 4.92
N ASP A 355 -14.50 34.90 4.98
CA ASP A 355 -15.66 35.79 5.12
C ASP A 355 -16.02 36.14 6.57
N ASP A 356 -15.28 35.62 7.55
CA ASP A 356 -15.55 35.89 8.95
C ASP A 356 -14.43 36.78 9.52
N ASP A 357 -14.72 38.08 9.57
CA ASP A 357 -13.99 39.19 10.19
C ASP A 357 -13.90 39.01 11.73
N TYR A 358 -13.54 37.82 12.17
CA TYR A 358 -13.17 37.56 13.56
C TYR A 358 -11.72 38.00 13.73
N CYS A 359 -11.62 39.21 14.27
CA CYS A 359 -10.42 39.84 14.81
C CYS A 359 -9.41 38.83 15.33
N LEU A 360 -8.12 39.11 15.06
CA LEU A 360 -6.90 38.48 15.57
C LEU A 360 -6.95 38.24 17.09
N ARG A 361 -7.75 37.27 17.54
CA ARG A 361 -7.80 36.89 18.94
C ARG A 361 -6.47 36.19 19.19
N PRO A 362 -5.62 36.72 20.09
CA PRO A 362 -4.32 36.13 20.36
C PRO A 362 -4.55 34.66 20.70
N ALA A 363 -3.87 33.78 19.97
CA ALA A 363 -4.01 32.34 20.14
C ALA A 363 -3.84 32.04 21.62
N SER A 364 -4.92 31.60 22.28
CA SER A 364 -4.83 31.15 23.67
C SER A 364 -3.69 30.14 23.76
N GLU A 365 -2.95 30.11 24.86
CA GLU A 365 -1.79 29.22 25.04
C GLU A 365 -2.08 27.75 24.67
N ARG A 366 -3.32 27.28 24.94
CA ARG A 366 -3.80 25.94 24.54
C ARG A 366 -3.81 25.72 23.02
N GLY A 367 -4.08 26.77 22.25
CA GLY A 367 -4.11 26.73 20.79
C GLY A 367 -2.71 26.52 20.18
N ALA A 368 -1.68 27.12 20.77
CA ALA A 368 -0.30 26.98 20.30
C ALA A 368 0.21 25.54 20.51
N VAL A 369 -0.02 24.97 21.70
CA VAL A 369 0.33 23.56 22.01
C VAL A 369 -0.36 22.62 21.02
N GLY A 370 -1.67 22.75 20.82
CA GLY A 370 -2.41 21.91 19.87
C GLY A 370 -1.91 22.02 18.43
N ALA A 371 -1.58 23.24 17.96
CA ALA A 371 -1.00 23.44 16.63
C ALA A 371 0.35 22.74 16.47
N ILE A 372 1.23 22.83 17.49
CA ILE A 372 2.52 22.13 17.49
C ILE A 372 2.30 20.61 17.45
N GLN A 373 1.38 20.08 18.26
CA GLN A 373 1.08 18.64 18.26
C GLN A 373 0.59 18.14 16.90
N ALA A 374 -0.33 18.88 16.25
CA ALA A 374 -0.81 18.56 14.92
C ALA A 374 0.32 18.56 13.88
N ARG A 375 1.28 19.50 13.97
CA ARG A 375 2.43 19.55 13.06
C ARG A 375 3.39 18.39 13.28
N LEU A 376 3.72 18.07 14.53
CA LEU A 376 4.54 16.91 14.86
C LEU A 376 3.89 15.62 14.36
N TRP A 377 2.57 15.48 14.55
CA TRP A 377 1.79 14.36 14.04
C TRP A 377 1.89 14.24 12.51
N THR A 378 1.65 15.33 11.79
CA THR A 378 1.71 15.37 10.31
C THR A 378 3.11 15.03 9.79
N GLY A 379 4.15 15.62 10.38
CA GLY A 379 5.54 15.34 10.02
C GLY A 379 5.88 13.86 10.21
N MET A 380 5.49 13.29 11.35
CA MET A 380 5.67 11.87 11.66
C MET A 380 4.93 10.97 10.66
N GLN A 381 3.68 11.29 10.29
CA GLN A 381 2.93 10.51 9.31
C GLN A 381 3.65 10.46 7.97
N ARG A 382 4.08 11.61 7.46
CA ARG A 382 4.80 11.74 6.19
C ARG A 382 6.13 11.00 6.21
N GLU A 383 6.87 11.10 7.31
CA GLU A 383 8.13 10.38 7.49
C GLU A 383 7.93 8.86 7.46
N LEU A 384 6.96 8.34 8.22
CA LEU A 384 6.63 6.92 8.25
C LEU A 384 6.08 6.44 6.89
N GLN A 385 5.35 7.28 6.16
CA GLN A 385 4.92 6.99 4.80
C GLN A 385 6.09 6.92 3.81
N ALA A 386 7.14 7.71 4.00
CA ALA A 386 8.34 7.67 3.15
C ALA A 386 9.23 6.44 3.43
N GLN A 387 9.03 5.73 4.55
CA GLN A 387 9.79 4.51 4.85
C GLN A 387 9.52 3.42 3.82
N ARG A 388 10.50 2.52 3.64
CA ARG A 388 10.34 1.39 2.71
C ARG A 388 9.27 0.44 3.23
N ILE A 389 8.49 -0.05 2.29
CA ILE A 389 7.44 -1.01 2.54
C ILE A 389 8.05 -2.41 2.62
N GLU A 390 7.84 -3.10 3.73
CA GLU A 390 8.20 -4.52 3.86
C GLU A 390 7.36 -5.37 2.90
N GLN A 391 7.91 -6.50 2.45
CA GLN A 391 7.17 -7.38 1.56
C GLN A 391 6.01 -8.05 2.30
N LEU A 392 4.81 -7.87 1.75
CA LEU A 392 3.59 -8.46 2.28
C LEU A 392 3.47 -9.91 1.79
N GLN A 393 3.15 -10.79 2.73
CA GLN A 393 2.80 -12.18 2.46
C GLN A 393 1.53 -12.27 1.60
N PRO A 394 1.28 -13.39 0.90
CA PRO A 394 0.09 -13.54 0.07
C PRO A 394 -1.19 -13.54 0.92
N PHE A 395 -2.25 -12.96 0.35
CA PHE A 395 -3.65 -13.03 0.78
C PHE A 395 -4.36 -14.29 0.32
N PHE A 396 -3.68 -15.18 -0.41
CA PHE A 396 -4.22 -16.49 -0.74
C PHE A 396 -3.12 -17.51 -0.53
N ALA A 397 -3.25 -18.29 0.53
CA ALA A 397 -2.39 -19.44 0.74
C ALA A 397 -2.91 -20.55 -0.18
N SER A 398 -2.16 -20.82 -1.25
CA SER A 398 -2.28 -22.02 -2.07
C SER A 398 -1.92 -23.21 -1.21
N ASP A 399 -2.81 -23.58 -0.31
CA ASP A 399 -2.54 -24.58 0.69
C ASP A 399 -2.55 -25.95 0.02
N SER A 400 -1.42 -26.25 -0.62
CA SER A 400 -1.08 -27.52 -1.28
C SER A 400 -0.99 -28.68 -0.28
N ARG A 401 -1.38 -28.46 0.98
CA ARG A 401 -1.32 -29.42 2.09
C ARG A 401 -2.46 -29.30 3.09
N ILE A 402 -3.62 -28.75 2.74
CA ILE A 402 -4.88 -29.24 3.35
C ILE A 402 -5.16 -30.64 2.73
N GLY A 403 -4.19 -31.55 2.89
CA GLY A 403 -4.46 -32.96 2.89
C GLY A 403 -5.31 -33.17 4.13
N VAL A 404 -6.60 -33.34 3.90
CA VAL A 404 -7.50 -34.22 4.65
C VAL A 404 -6.81 -34.86 5.86
N ARG A 405 -6.66 -34.08 6.93
CA ARG A 405 -6.39 -34.56 8.30
C ARG A 405 -7.61 -34.29 9.18
N LEU A 406 -8.77 -34.09 8.54
CA LEU A 406 -10.07 -34.42 9.12
C LEU A 406 -10.47 -35.77 8.52
N GLU A 407 -10.97 -36.67 9.37
CA GLU A 407 -11.46 -38.03 9.05
C GLU A 407 -10.46 -39.20 9.13
N ALA A 408 -9.64 -39.25 10.19
CA ALA A 408 -9.10 -40.52 10.70
C ALA A 408 -9.20 -40.60 12.24
N SER A 409 -10.31 -40.12 12.80
CA SER A 409 -10.62 -40.30 14.22
C SER A 409 -12.10 -40.62 14.40
N GLU A 410 -12.57 -41.63 13.66
CA GLU A 410 -13.89 -42.24 13.85
C GLU A 410 -13.72 -43.76 13.68
N LYS A 411 -13.09 -44.38 14.69
CA LYS A 411 -12.94 -45.81 15.03
C LYS A 411 -12.03 -45.78 16.28
N ASP A 412 -12.46 -46.06 17.50
CA ASP A 412 -13.19 -47.24 17.97
C ASP A 412 -14.10 -46.91 19.17
N PRO A 413 -15.39 -47.29 19.15
CA PRO A 413 -16.22 -47.41 20.34
C PRO A 413 -16.24 -48.87 20.80
N ASP A 414 -15.10 -49.40 21.25
CA ASP A 414 -15.04 -50.71 21.91
C ASP A 414 -13.70 -50.83 22.63
N LEU A 415 -13.62 -50.46 23.91
CA LEU A 415 -12.80 -51.15 24.92
C LEU A 415 -12.93 -50.51 26.33
N PHE A 416 -13.29 -51.38 27.28
CA PHE A 416 -13.20 -51.28 28.75
C PHE A 416 -14.38 -50.69 29.53
N GLU A 417 -15.31 -51.59 29.83
CA GLU A 417 -15.71 -51.86 31.22
C GLU A 417 -14.46 -52.17 32.08
N ALA A 418 -14.29 -51.45 33.19
CA ALA A 418 -13.66 -51.97 34.41
C ALA A 418 -13.99 -51.05 35.59
N GLU A 419 -14.92 -51.53 36.41
CA GLU A 419 -15.11 -51.12 37.80
C GLU A 419 -13.80 -51.22 38.59
N GLY A 420 -13.62 -50.33 39.58
CA GLY A 420 -12.50 -50.46 40.51
C GLY A 420 -12.45 -49.32 41.52
N ALA A 421 -13.18 -49.49 42.62
CA ALA A 421 -13.14 -48.66 43.83
C ALA A 421 -11.76 -48.62 44.48
N ALA A 422 -11.37 -47.47 45.03
CA ALA A 422 -10.58 -47.35 46.27
C ALA A 422 -10.50 -45.90 46.77
N GLU A 423 -11.22 -45.63 47.85
CA GLU A 423 -10.90 -44.59 48.82
C GLU A 423 -9.54 -44.89 49.47
N HIS A 424 -8.67 -43.89 49.69
CA HIS A 424 -8.06 -43.57 51.00
C HIS A 424 -6.98 -42.46 50.92
N ASN A 425 -7.19 -41.40 51.72
CA ASN A 425 -6.24 -40.81 52.68
C ASN A 425 -4.79 -40.47 52.25
N LYS A 426 -4.39 -39.18 52.34
CA LYS A 426 -3.80 -38.55 53.55
C LYS A 426 -3.18 -37.17 53.24
N GLU A 427 -3.44 -36.23 54.14
CA GLU A 427 -2.61 -35.05 54.41
C GLU A 427 -1.15 -35.44 54.65
N THR A 428 -0.17 -34.64 54.20
CA THR A 428 1.04 -34.32 54.99
C THR A 428 1.72 -33.05 54.46
N LEU A 429 2.05 -32.15 55.40
CA LEU A 429 2.85 -30.93 55.26
C LEU A 429 4.31 -31.18 54.84
N GLY A 430 4.91 -30.16 54.23
CA GLY A 430 6.36 -29.97 54.08
C GLY A 430 6.60 -29.02 52.90
N GLY A 431 6.99 -27.75 53.06
CA GLY A 431 8.09 -27.28 53.89
C GLY A 431 9.39 -27.41 53.09
N ALA A 432 9.62 -26.49 52.15
CA ALA A 432 10.92 -26.33 51.50
C ALA A 432 11.12 -24.85 51.12
N GLU A 433 11.99 -24.23 51.91
CA GLU A 433 12.70 -22.99 51.63
C GLU A 433 13.41 -23.09 50.27
N TYR A 434 13.32 -22.02 49.48
CA TYR A 434 14.27 -21.72 48.41
C TYR A 434 14.63 -20.24 48.50
N ASP A 435 15.50 -19.94 49.46
CA ASP A 435 16.40 -18.79 49.41
C ASP A 435 17.72 -19.23 48.73
N ASP A 436 18.42 -18.25 48.16
CA ASP A 436 19.79 -18.31 47.61
C ASP A 436 20.03 -18.92 46.22
N LEU A 437 19.66 -18.18 45.16
CA LEU A 437 20.40 -18.18 43.88
C LEU A 437 20.27 -16.83 43.15
N PHE A 438 20.82 -15.75 43.70
CA PHE A 438 21.18 -14.55 42.93
C PHE A 438 22.48 -13.93 43.48
N ALA A 439 23.60 -14.61 43.20
CA ALA A 439 24.92 -14.02 43.34
C ALA A 439 25.33 -13.37 42.01
N SER A 440 25.53 -12.05 42.07
CA SER A 440 26.52 -11.25 41.34
C SER A 440 26.72 -11.53 39.83
N PHE A 441 26.14 -10.67 38.99
CA PHE A 441 26.68 -10.42 37.65
C PHE A 441 27.30 -9.02 37.62
N ASP A 442 28.61 -8.99 37.39
CA ASP A 442 29.48 -7.82 37.41
C ASP A 442 29.74 -7.37 35.96
N PRO A 443 29.34 -6.15 35.52
CA PRO A 443 29.55 -5.70 34.15
C PRO A 443 30.64 -4.62 34.06
N GLU A 444 31.88 -4.97 34.41
CA GLU A 444 33.07 -4.21 33.98
C GLU A 444 34.09 -5.15 33.32
N ALA A 445 33.93 -5.38 32.02
CA ALA A 445 35.04 -5.57 31.07
C ALA A 445 34.48 -5.88 29.69
N THR A 446 34.81 -5.02 28.71
CA THR A 446 35.26 -5.36 27.34
C THR A 446 34.86 -4.24 26.39
N ILE A 447 35.59 -3.13 26.46
CA ILE A 447 35.75 -2.21 25.33
C ILE A 447 36.90 -2.77 24.51
N ALA A 448 36.58 -3.45 23.41
CA ALA A 448 37.54 -3.80 22.37
C ALA A 448 37.09 -3.16 21.06
N SER A 449 37.66 -1.98 20.82
CA SER A 449 37.53 -1.17 19.62
C SER A 449 37.98 -1.95 18.38
N ARG A 450 37.09 -2.07 17.38
CA ARG A 450 37.46 -2.45 16.02
C ARG A 450 37.53 -1.17 15.16
N PRO A 451 38.71 -0.79 14.62
CA PRO A 451 38.81 0.36 13.75
C PRO A 451 38.31 0.01 12.34
N LEU A 452 37.38 0.83 11.83
CA LEU A 452 37.04 0.84 10.41
C LEU A 452 38.15 1.57 9.65
N ALA A 453 38.82 0.83 8.77
CA ALA A 453 39.79 1.35 7.82
C ALA A 453 39.08 2.28 6.81
N LEU A 454 39.32 3.58 6.94
CA LEU A 454 39.05 4.55 5.89
C LEU A 454 40.18 4.48 4.86
N GLY A 455 39.88 3.93 3.70
CA GLY A 455 40.73 4.04 2.51
C GLY A 455 40.79 5.49 2.05
N ARG A 456 41.97 6.08 2.19
CA ARG A 456 42.39 7.36 1.64
C ARG A 456 43.18 7.01 0.39
N ASP A 457 42.78 7.55 -0.77
CA ASP A 457 43.67 7.91 -1.89
C ASP A 457 42.85 8.54 -3.03
N GLY A 458 43.26 9.73 -3.47
CA GLY A 458 42.65 10.38 -4.63
C GLY A 458 42.82 11.90 -4.73
N LYS A 459 44.08 12.33 -4.95
CA LYS A 459 44.53 13.53 -5.68
C LYS A 459 43.76 14.86 -5.52
N LEU A 460 44.43 15.80 -4.85
CA LEU A 460 44.41 17.23 -5.18
C LEU A 460 45.13 17.45 -6.52
N ASP A 461 44.53 18.23 -7.40
CA ASP A 461 45.25 19.10 -8.34
C ASP A 461 44.49 20.43 -8.48
N ASP A 462 45.29 21.49 -8.53
CA ASP A 462 44.97 22.92 -8.55
C ASP A 462 44.12 23.36 -9.75
N ILE A 463 43.14 24.26 -9.53
CA ILE A 463 42.90 25.42 -10.41
C ILE A 463 42.42 26.61 -9.57
N GLN A 464 43.25 27.66 -9.55
CA GLN A 464 42.90 29.00 -9.09
C GLN A 464 42.23 29.83 -10.21
N GLN A 465 41.36 30.75 -9.75
CA GLN A 465 40.95 32.03 -10.36
C GLN A 465 39.99 32.01 -11.57
N SER A 466 38.77 32.56 -11.38
CA SER A 466 38.41 33.90 -11.90
C SER A 466 36.96 34.32 -11.55
N ARG A 467 36.87 35.46 -10.83
CA ARG A 467 35.94 36.60 -10.97
C ARG A 467 34.40 36.47 -10.88
N ARG A 468 33.91 37.16 -9.83
CA ARG A 468 32.98 38.33 -9.80
C ARG A 468 31.50 38.19 -10.22
N ASN A 469 30.69 38.60 -9.24
CA ASN A 469 29.45 39.40 -9.29
C ASN A 469 28.18 38.73 -9.81
N GLY A 470 27.20 38.59 -8.90
CA GLY A 470 25.82 38.28 -9.25
C GLY A 470 24.95 38.00 -8.04
N THR A 471 24.51 39.06 -7.37
CA THR A 471 23.47 39.03 -6.32
C THR A 471 22.16 38.52 -6.92
N VAL A 472 21.72 37.32 -6.57
CA VAL A 472 20.36 36.84 -6.84
C VAL A 472 19.85 36.06 -5.63
N ALA A 473 18.63 36.39 -5.21
CA ALA A 473 17.94 35.89 -4.03
C ALA A 473 17.89 34.35 -3.98
N ALA A 474 18.46 33.78 -2.93
CA ALA A 474 18.28 32.38 -2.57
C ALA A 474 16.88 32.19 -1.99
N THR A 475 16.02 31.54 -2.74
CA THR A 475 14.72 31.05 -2.27
C THR A 475 14.92 29.82 -1.38
N ASP A 476 14.36 29.93 -0.17
CA ASP A 476 14.12 28.93 0.87
C ASP A 476 13.78 27.51 0.35
N ASN A 477 14.79 26.65 0.25
CA ASN A 477 14.59 25.18 0.15
C ASN A 477 15.39 24.39 1.22
N ASP A 478 16.36 25.02 1.88
CA ASP A 478 17.19 24.39 2.92
C ASP A 478 16.49 24.25 4.29
N THR A 479 15.41 24.99 4.53
CA THR A 479 14.69 24.99 5.81
C THR A 479 13.84 23.72 6.03
N TYR A 480 13.42 23.04 4.97
CA TYR A 480 12.63 21.80 5.09
C TYR A 480 13.52 20.58 5.42
N TYR A 481 14.73 20.52 4.87
CA TYR A 481 15.68 19.43 5.09
C TYR A 481 16.23 19.39 6.53
N HIS A 482 16.53 20.55 7.12
CA HIS A 482 17.11 20.58 8.47
C HIS A 482 16.13 20.17 9.58
N LEU A 483 14.83 20.44 9.40
CA LEU A 483 13.80 20.00 10.35
C LEU A 483 13.56 18.48 10.24
N GLN A 484 13.64 17.92 9.02
CA GLN A 484 13.62 16.47 8.83
C GLN A 484 14.81 15.80 9.49
N GLU A 485 16.05 16.30 9.33
CA GLU A 485 17.23 15.72 9.97
C GLU A 485 17.18 15.77 11.50
N THR A 486 16.74 16.90 12.08
CA THR A 486 16.63 17.03 13.53
C THR A 486 15.54 16.09 14.08
N THR A 487 14.43 15.94 13.36
CA THR A 487 13.38 14.98 13.73
C THR A 487 13.87 13.54 13.57
N ARG A 488 14.65 13.25 12.53
CA ARG A 488 15.23 11.93 12.25
C ARG A 488 16.20 11.50 13.35
N MET A 489 17.05 12.41 13.85
CA MET A 489 18.01 12.14 14.93
C MET A 489 17.35 11.82 16.28
N TRP A 490 16.15 12.34 16.53
CA TRP A 490 15.40 12.06 17.76
C TRP A 490 14.42 10.87 17.63
N MET A 491 14.14 10.41 16.40
CA MET A 491 13.14 9.35 16.10
C MET A 491 13.74 8.04 15.57
N SER A 492 15.05 8.00 15.29
CA SER A 492 15.87 6.80 15.15
C SER A 492 16.39 6.36 16.52
#